data_AF-A0A2G5ZAH4-F1
#
_entry.id   AF-A0A2G5ZAH4-F1
#
_cell.length_a   1.000
_cell.length_b   1.000
_cell.length_c   1.000
_cell.angle_alpha   90.00
_cell.angle_beta   90.00
_cell.angle_gamma   90.00
#
_symmetry.space_group_name_H-M   'P 1'
#
loop_
_entity.id
_entity.type
_entity.pdbx_description
1 polymer ?
#
loop_
_entity_poly.entity_id
_entity_poly.type
_entity_poly.pdbx_seq_one_letter_code
_entity_poly.pdbx_strand_id
1 'polypeptide(L)'
;LLDFVQQPYFTKQTVDKEKGIIAQEITMYDDQPDWRLYFGTIENLYENHPVKIDIAGTVVSIQDITAEHLYTCYETFYHPSNMLLFIVGAVKPEEMMAFVKKDQAKKSFDKPEVIERQFPSESKEVDVPERTLTMDVSKPK
;
A
#
# COMPACT_ATOMS: atom_id res chain seq x y z
N LEU A 1 1.48 19.14 -1.53
CA LEU A 1 0.71 17.88 -1.60
C LEU A 1 0.43 17.47 -3.05
N LEU A 2 -0.32 18.27 -3.82
CA LEU A 2 -0.69 17.89 -5.20
C LEU A 2 0.52 17.53 -6.08
N ASP A 3 1.54 18.37 -6.15
CA ASP A 3 2.76 18.07 -6.94
C ASP A 3 3.50 16.83 -6.42
N PHE A 4 3.68 16.76 -5.10
CA PHE A 4 4.38 15.64 -4.45
C PHE A 4 3.74 14.28 -4.76
N VAL A 5 2.41 14.21 -4.79
CA VAL A 5 1.69 12.98 -5.13
C VAL A 5 1.65 12.74 -6.63
N GLN A 6 1.63 13.80 -7.45
CA GLN A 6 1.43 13.71 -8.90
C GLN A 6 2.73 13.59 -9.71
N GLN A 7 3.90 13.70 -9.07
CA GLN A 7 5.21 13.69 -9.71
C GLN A 7 6.16 12.74 -8.96
N PRO A 8 6.04 11.43 -9.17
CA PRO A 8 6.92 10.45 -8.54
C PRO A 8 8.36 10.60 -9.09
N TYR A 9 9.33 10.24 -8.26
CA TYR A 9 10.73 10.19 -8.66
C TYR A 9 11.39 8.93 -8.09
N PHE A 10 11.29 7.85 -8.86
CA PHE A 10 11.94 6.58 -8.55
C PHE A 10 13.22 6.43 -9.37
N THR A 11 14.31 6.12 -8.67
CA THR A 11 15.59 5.76 -9.28
C THR A 11 15.99 4.41 -8.74
N LYS A 12 16.77 3.63 -9.51
CA LYS A 12 17.29 2.35 -9.02
C LYS A 12 17.98 2.49 -7.65
N GLN A 13 18.77 3.53 -7.47
CA GLN A 13 19.49 3.79 -6.22
C GLN A 13 18.55 4.06 -5.04
N THR A 14 17.53 4.91 -5.22
CA THR A 14 16.57 5.22 -4.14
C THR A 14 15.71 4.02 -3.81
N VAL A 15 15.29 3.25 -4.81
CA VAL A 15 14.53 2.01 -4.63
C VAL A 15 15.36 0.96 -3.89
N ASP A 16 16.60 0.69 -4.31
CA ASP A 16 17.47 -0.30 -3.65
C ASP A 16 17.76 0.07 -2.20
N LYS A 17 17.91 1.36 -1.90
CA LYS A 17 18.04 1.85 -0.52
C LYS A 17 16.77 1.57 0.28
N GLU A 18 15.61 1.89 -0.27
CA GLU A 18 14.33 1.74 0.43
C GLU A 18 13.97 0.27 0.69
N LYS A 19 14.32 -0.64 -0.22
CA LYS A 19 14.15 -2.09 -0.01
C LYS A 19 14.78 -2.57 1.29
N GLY A 20 15.96 -2.07 1.63
CA GLY A 20 16.64 -2.42 2.88
C GLY A 20 15.91 -1.91 4.11
N ILE A 21 15.33 -0.71 4.04
CA ILE A 21 14.56 -0.10 5.13
C ILE A 21 13.26 -0.88 5.34
N ILE A 22 12.51 -1.16 4.28
CA ILE A 22 11.24 -1.89 4.39
C ILE A 22 11.50 -3.36 4.82
N ALA A 23 12.59 -3.99 4.37
CA ALA A 23 12.95 -5.32 4.86
C ALA A 23 13.20 -5.33 6.39
N GLN A 24 13.82 -4.28 6.93
CA GLN A 24 13.96 -4.12 8.38
C GLN A 24 12.61 -3.91 9.07
N GLU A 25 11.73 -3.11 8.48
CA GLU A 25 10.38 -2.89 9.00
C GLU A 25 9.58 -4.20 9.09
N ILE A 26 9.64 -5.05 8.05
CA ILE A 26 9.03 -6.39 8.08
C ILE A 26 9.56 -7.21 9.25
N THR A 27 10.88 -7.27 9.44
CA THR A 27 11.46 -8.01 10.58
C THR A 27 11.03 -7.45 11.94
N MET A 28 10.81 -6.14 12.03
CA MET A 28 10.29 -5.52 13.25
C MET A 28 8.83 -5.91 13.52
N TYR A 29 8.01 -6.10 12.49
CA TYR A 29 6.65 -6.61 12.65
C TYR A 29 6.64 -8.11 12.97
N ASP A 30 7.63 -8.85 12.49
CA ASP A 30 7.77 -10.27 12.81
C ASP A 30 8.01 -10.52 14.30
N ASP A 31 8.66 -9.56 14.97
CA ASP A 31 8.91 -9.57 16.41
C ASP A 31 7.74 -9.01 17.25
N GLN A 32 6.64 -8.55 16.62
CA GLN A 32 5.48 -7.99 17.32
C GLN A 32 4.35 -9.04 17.47
N PRO A 33 4.08 -9.56 18.69
CA PRO A 33 3.11 -10.62 18.88
C PRO A 33 1.68 -10.26 18.45
N ASP A 34 1.25 -9.02 18.71
CA ASP A 34 -0.09 -8.55 18.33
C ASP A 34 -0.26 -8.50 16.80
N TRP A 35 0.81 -8.11 16.08
CA TRP A 35 0.83 -8.07 14.63
C TRP A 35 0.82 -9.49 14.03
N ARG A 36 1.69 -10.37 14.55
CA ARG A 36 1.73 -11.79 14.17
C ARG A 36 0.41 -12.50 14.42
N LEU A 37 -0.30 -12.15 15.49
CA LEU A 37 -1.64 -12.68 15.78
C LEU A 37 -2.67 -12.18 14.76
N TYR A 38 -2.69 -10.87 14.49
CA TYR A 38 -3.65 -10.27 13.57
C TYR A 38 -3.46 -10.79 12.14
N PHE A 39 -2.26 -10.65 11.57
CA PHE A 39 -2.00 -11.11 10.21
C PHE A 39 -1.96 -12.63 10.10
N GLY A 40 -1.51 -13.35 11.13
CA GLY A 40 -1.60 -14.81 11.15
C GLY A 40 -3.05 -15.31 11.13
N THR A 41 -3.98 -14.56 11.74
CA THR A 41 -5.42 -14.86 11.64
C THR A 41 -5.92 -14.67 10.21
N ILE A 42 -5.59 -13.53 9.56
CA ILE A 42 -6.00 -13.27 8.17
C ILE A 42 -5.37 -14.29 7.20
N GLU A 43 -4.09 -14.61 7.40
CA GLU A 43 -3.37 -15.61 6.62
C GLU A 43 -4.07 -16.97 6.64
N ASN A 44 -4.56 -17.37 7.82
CA ASN A 44 -5.28 -18.62 8.05
C ASN A 44 -6.72 -18.60 7.54
N LEU A 45 -7.33 -17.42 7.33
CA LEU A 45 -8.72 -17.30 6.85
C LEU A 45 -8.84 -17.49 5.35
N TYR A 46 -7.87 -17.02 4.57
CA TYR A 46 -7.96 -16.94 3.12
C TYR A 46 -6.94 -17.89 2.47
N GLU A 47 -7.38 -18.73 1.52
CA GLU A 47 -6.48 -19.64 0.80
C GLU A 47 -5.72 -18.87 -0.30
N ASN A 48 -6.47 -18.11 -1.11
CA ASN A 48 -5.97 -17.53 -2.36
C ASN A 48 -5.98 -16.00 -2.38
N HIS A 49 -6.85 -15.36 -1.59
CA HIS A 49 -7.02 -13.91 -1.65
C HIS A 49 -5.77 -13.18 -1.14
N PRO A 50 -5.26 -12.16 -1.86
CA PRO A 50 -4.00 -11.48 -1.52
C PRO A 50 -4.01 -10.74 -0.18
N VAL A 51 -5.20 -10.52 0.41
CA VAL A 51 -5.33 -9.97 1.78
C VAL A 51 -4.65 -10.84 2.84
N LYS A 52 -4.41 -12.13 2.54
CA LYS A 52 -3.67 -13.06 3.40
C LYS A 52 -2.20 -12.68 3.58
N ILE A 53 -1.67 -11.86 2.68
CA ILE A 53 -0.29 -11.37 2.70
C ILE A 53 -0.28 -10.04 3.45
N ASP A 54 0.73 -9.84 4.29
CA ASP A 54 0.99 -8.55 4.92
C ASP A 54 1.05 -7.43 3.87
N ILE A 55 0.62 -6.23 4.27
CA ILE A 55 0.63 -5.03 3.44
C ILE A 55 2.04 -4.71 2.92
N ALA A 56 3.06 -4.92 3.76
CA ALA A 56 4.45 -4.74 3.34
C ALA A 56 4.93 -5.84 2.36
N GLY A 57 4.19 -6.94 2.25
CA GLY A 57 4.59 -8.12 1.50
C GLY A 57 5.61 -8.96 2.28
N THR A 58 6.54 -9.58 1.57
CA THR A 58 7.61 -10.38 2.16
C THR A 58 8.98 -9.79 1.83
N VAL A 59 10.00 -10.11 2.62
CA VAL A 59 11.38 -9.72 2.31
C VAL A 59 11.77 -10.15 0.89
N VAL A 60 11.37 -11.37 0.48
CA VAL A 60 11.64 -11.90 -0.86
C VAL A 60 10.93 -11.07 -1.94
N SER A 61 9.63 -10.83 -1.82
CA SER A 61 8.87 -10.10 -2.84
C SER A 61 9.34 -8.66 -3.02
N ILE A 62 9.80 -8.00 -1.95
CA ILE A 62 10.33 -6.64 -2.04
C ILE A 62 11.64 -6.60 -2.83
N GLN A 63 12.49 -7.64 -2.74
CA GLN A 63 13.76 -7.64 -3.47
C GLN A 63 13.56 -7.62 -4.99
N ASP A 64 12.44 -8.15 -5.49
CA ASP A 64 12.11 -8.20 -6.91
C ASP A 64 11.48 -6.89 -7.44
N ILE A 65 11.06 -5.97 -6.56
CA ILE A 65 10.47 -4.69 -6.97
C ILE A 65 11.53 -3.82 -7.67
N THR A 66 11.19 -3.20 -8.79
CA THR A 66 12.09 -2.27 -9.50
C THR A 66 11.47 -0.89 -9.62
N ALA A 67 12.24 0.10 -10.03
CA ALA A 67 11.70 1.44 -10.28
C ALA A 67 10.60 1.40 -11.35
N GLU A 68 10.76 0.55 -12.36
CA GLU A 68 9.79 0.32 -13.43
C GLU A 68 8.49 -0.25 -12.89
N HIS A 69 8.53 -1.25 -12.00
CA HIS A 69 7.34 -1.76 -11.32
C HIS A 69 6.58 -0.64 -10.58
N LEU A 70 7.30 0.24 -9.89
CA LEU A 70 6.70 1.38 -9.17
C LEU A 70 6.09 2.41 -10.11
N TYR A 71 6.75 2.73 -11.24
CA TYR A 71 6.18 3.61 -12.26
C TYR A 71 4.94 3.00 -12.89
N THR A 72 4.95 1.71 -13.23
CA THR A 72 3.76 1.02 -13.76
C THR A 72 2.60 1.09 -12.77
N CYS A 73 2.82 0.72 -11.50
CA CYS A 73 1.77 0.85 -10.48
C CYS A 73 1.27 2.29 -10.33
N TYR A 74 2.17 3.27 -10.35
CA TYR A 74 1.81 4.67 -10.27
C TYR A 74 0.94 5.10 -11.47
N GLU A 75 1.37 4.84 -12.69
CA GLU A 75 0.67 5.22 -13.92
C GLU A 75 -0.69 4.53 -14.03
N THR A 76 -0.81 3.28 -13.56
CA THR A 76 -2.09 2.55 -13.52
C THR A 76 -3.06 3.10 -12.47
N PHE A 77 -2.59 3.41 -11.25
CA PHE A 77 -3.48 3.65 -10.10
C PHE A 77 -3.60 5.12 -9.66
N TYR A 78 -2.63 5.99 -9.96
CA TYR A 78 -2.58 7.39 -9.48
C TYR A 78 -3.15 8.42 -10.48
N HIS A 79 -3.80 7.98 -11.55
CA HIS A 79 -4.54 8.92 -12.40
C HIS A 79 -5.63 9.65 -11.57
N PRO A 80 -5.80 10.99 -11.69
CA PRO A 80 -6.73 11.75 -10.84
C PRO A 80 -8.19 11.27 -10.86
N SER A 81 -8.63 10.61 -11.94
CA SER A 81 -9.98 10.01 -11.99
C SER A 81 -10.17 8.83 -11.03
N ASN A 82 -9.09 8.28 -10.49
CA ASN A 82 -9.08 7.20 -9.49
C ASN A 82 -8.69 7.73 -8.08
N MET A 83 -8.72 9.05 -7.87
CA MET A 83 -8.32 9.68 -6.60
C MET A 83 -9.42 10.58 -6.03
N LEU A 84 -9.38 10.76 -4.71
CA LEU A 84 -10.24 11.69 -3.98
C LEU A 84 -9.38 12.59 -3.09
N LEU A 85 -9.71 13.89 -3.03
CA LEU A 85 -9.07 14.87 -2.16
C LEU A 85 -10.09 15.42 -1.17
N PHE A 86 -9.83 15.23 0.13
CA PHE A 86 -10.63 15.79 1.21
C PHE A 86 -9.84 16.90 1.91
N ILE A 87 -10.48 18.03 2.17
CA ILE A 87 -9.88 19.19 2.85
C ILE A 87 -10.84 19.61 3.97
N VAL A 88 -10.37 19.51 5.21
CA VAL A 88 -11.18 19.80 6.41
C VAL A 88 -10.39 20.73 7.32
N GLY A 89 -11.05 21.74 7.86
CA GLY A 89 -10.47 22.69 8.80
C GLY A 89 -10.94 24.12 8.55
N ALA A 90 -10.18 25.09 9.06
CA ALA A 90 -10.44 26.51 8.89
C ALA A 90 -10.05 26.98 7.48
N VAL A 91 -10.82 26.55 6.47
CA VAL A 91 -10.63 26.92 5.06
C VAL A 91 -11.91 27.51 4.49
N LYS A 92 -11.78 28.38 3.50
CA LYS A 92 -12.92 28.84 2.70
C LYS A 92 -13.10 27.89 1.51
N PRO A 93 -14.22 27.13 1.44
CA PRO A 93 -14.39 26.07 0.44
C PRO A 93 -14.24 26.55 -1.00
N GLU A 94 -14.76 27.73 -1.32
CA GLU A 94 -14.78 28.30 -2.66
C GLU A 94 -13.38 28.70 -3.12
N GLU A 95 -12.60 29.36 -2.25
CA GLU A 95 -11.21 29.74 -2.52
C GLU A 95 -10.34 28.49 -2.71
N MET A 96 -10.54 27.48 -1.86
CA MET A 96 -9.78 26.22 -1.95
C MET A 96 -10.13 25.44 -3.22
N MET A 97 -11.42 25.35 -3.57
CA MET A 97 -11.85 24.70 -4.80
C MET A 97 -11.30 25.40 -6.04
N ALA A 98 -11.28 26.74 -6.05
CA ALA A 98 -10.68 27.51 -7.13
C ALA A 98 -9.17 27.26 -7.24
N PHE A 99 -8.46 27.21 -6.12
CA PHE A 99 -7.04 26.86 -6.07
C PHE A 99 -6.77 25.48 -6.67
N VAL A 100 -7.49 24.44 -6.21
CA VAL A 100 -7.31 23.06 -6.70
C VAL A 100 -7.61 22.97 -8.19
N LYS A 101 -8.72 23.56 -8.67
CA LYS A 101 -9.04 23.57 -10.11
C LYS A 101 -7.97 24.26 -10.95
N LYS A 102 -7.46 25.40 -10.48
CA LYS A 102 -6.40 26.16 -11.16
C LYS A 102 -5.08 25.39 -11.19
N ASP A 103 -4.75 24.65 -10.13
CA ASP A 103 -3.58 23.77 -10.09
C ASP A 103 -3.70 22.63 -11.11
N GLN A 104 -4.80 21.89 -11.06
CA GLN A 104 -5.02 20.73 -11.93
C GLN A 104 -5.13 21.12 -13.41
N ALA A 105 -5.69 22.29 -13.73
CA ALA A 105 -5.79 22.78 -15.11
C ALA A 105 -4.43 23.12 -15.76
N LYS A 106 -3.34 23.24 -14.97
CA LYS A 106 -1.98 23.45 -15.49
C LYS A 106 -1.28 22.13 -15.84
N LYS A 107 -1.86 21.00 -15.45
CA LYS A 107 -1.28 19.67 -15.58
C LYS A 107 -1.94 18.94 -16.73
N SER A 108 -1.17 18.07 -17.39
CA SER A 108 -1.68 17.14 -18.39
C SER A 108 -1.66 15.75 -17.79
N PHE A 109 -2.72 15.00 -18.04
CA PHE A 109 -2.84 13.60 -17.64
C PHE A 109 -3.16 12.78 -18.87
N ASP A 110 -2.54 11.61 -18.98
CA ASP A 110 -2.90 10.66 -20.02
C ASP A 110 -4.32 10.15 -19.79
N LYS A 111 -4.92 9.56 -20.83
CA LYS A 111 -6.25 8.99 -20.68
C LYS A 111 -6.19 7.85 -19.66
N PRO A 112 -7.13 7.79 -18.70
CA PRO A 112 -7.14 6.70 -17.74
C PRO A 112 -7.40 5.39 -18.48
N GLU A 113 -6.60 4.37 -18.15
CA GLU A 113 -6.88 3.00 -18.54
C GLU A 113 -7.95 2.41 -17.63
N VAL A 114 -8.71 1.43 -18.15
CA VAL A 114 -9.70 0.71 -17.35
C VAL A 114 -8.95 -0.27 -16.46
N ILE A 115 -9.06 -0.09 -15.14
CA ILE A 115 -8.46 -1.00 -14.16
C ILE A 115 -9.35 -2.24 -14.06
N GLU A 116 -8.86 -3.36 -14.60
CA GLU A 116 -9.49 -4.67 -14.44
C GLU A 116 -9.08 -5.30 -13.11
N ARG A 117 -10.04 -5.51 -12.22
CA ARG A 117 -9.80 -6.14 -10.92
C ARG A 117 -10.04 -7.64 -11.03
N GLN A 118 -9.04 -8.42 -10.64
CA GLN A 118 -9.14 -9.87 -10.56
C GLN A 118 -9.38 -10.28 -9.12
N PHE A 119 -10.39 -11.11 -8.90
CA PHE A 119 -10.69 -11.69 -7.60
C PHE A 119 -10.54 -13.21 -7.72
N PRO A 120 -9.62 -13.82 -6.97
CA PRO A 120 -9.49 -15.27 -6.99
C PRO A 120 -10.76 -15.92 -6.45
N SER A 121 -11.04 -17.15 -6.90
CA SER A 121 -12.04 -17.98 -6.24
C SER A 121 -11.56 -18.31 -4.83
N GLU A 122 -12.43 -18.15 -3.85
CA GLU A 122 -12.10 -18.35 -2.43
C GLU A 122 -13.10 -19.31 -1.80
N SER A 123 -12.60 -20.20 -0.92
CA SER A 123 -13.46 -21.07 -0.14
C SER A 123 -14.31 -20.25 0.84
N LYS A 124 -15.47 -20.78 1.22
CA LYS A 124 -16.25 -20.20 2.34
C LYS A 124 -15.80 -20.75 3.69
N GLU A 125 -15.01 -21.82 3.68
CA GLU A 125 -14.41 -22.41 4.87
C GLU A 125 -13.08 -21.73 5.17
N VAL A 126 -12.63 -21.86 6.43
CA VAL A 126 -11.31 -21.39 6.87
C VAL A 126 -10.21 -22.26 6.25
N ASP A 127 -9.16 -21.65 5.71
CA ASP A 127 -7.99 -22.34 5.12
C ASP A 127 -7.23 -23.15 6.18
N VAL A 128 -6.83 -22.49 7.28
CA VAL A 128 -6.12 -23.13 8.41
C VAL A 128 -6.91 -22.91 9.70
N PRO A 129 -7.60 -23.94 10.24
CA PRO A 129 -8.52 -23.75 11.37
C PRO A 129 -7.81 -23.40 12.69
N GLU A 130 -6.55 -23.80 12.85
CA GLU A 130 -5.76 -23.49 14.04
C GLU A 130 -4.27 -23.41 13.70
N ARG A 131 -3.58 -22.39 14.21
CA ARG A 131 -2.12 -22.26 14.17
C ARG A 131 -1.66 -21.66 15.50
N THR A 132 -0.62 -22.23 16.09
CA THR A 132 -0.01 -21.71 17.33
C THR A 132 1.39 -21.21 17.03
N LEU A 133 1.71 -20.02 17.54
CA LEU A 133 3.05 -19.43 17.51
C LEU A 133 3.45 -19.06 18.94
N THR A 134 4.66 -19.43 19.35
CA THR A 134 5.23 -19.03 20.65
C THR A 134 6.14 -17.84 20.45
N MET A 135 5.89 -16.75 21.16
CA MET A 135 6.68 -15.51 21.10
C MET A 135 6.90 -14.95 22.50
N ASP A 136 8.01 -14.25 22.67
CA ASP A 136 8.27 -13.48 23.88
C ASP A 136 7.37 -12.24 23.88
N VAL A 137 6.59 -12.08 24.96
CA VAL A 137 5.72 -10.92 25.15
C VAL A 137 6.20 -10.11 26.35
N SER A 138 6.46 -8.82 26.14
CA SER A 138 6.73 -7.90 27.25
C SER A 138 5.47 -7.08 27.55
N LYS A 139 4.97 -7.18 28.79
CA LYS A 139 3.94 -6.25 29.28
C LYS A 139 4.66 -5.10 29.98
N PRO A 140 4.44 -3.83 29.56
CA PRO A 140 4.89 -2.68 30.34
C PRO A 140 4.32 -2.80 31.76
N LYS A 141 5.16 -2.56 32.77
CA LYS A 141 4.74 -2.49 34.18
C LYS A 141 3.92 -1.23 34.45
#